data_AF-A0A959FIS1-F1
#
_entry.id   AF-A0A959FIS1-F1
#
_cell.length_a   1.000
_cell.length_b   1.000
_cell.length_c   1.000
_cell.angle_alpha   90.00
_cell.angle_beta   90.00
_cell.angle_gamma   90.00
#
_symmetry.space_group_name_H-M   'P 1'
#
loop_
_entity.id
_entity.type
_entity.pdbx_description
1 polymer ?
#
loop_
_entity_poly.entity_id
_entity_poly.type
_entity_poly.pdbx_seq_one_letter_code
_entity_poly.pdbx_strand_id
1 'polypeptide(L)'
;MKKKIFKYLGIILLAVSLQTIIPEAATAQCPMCRMSVESNLQNGGQSAKGLNNGILYMLATPYLLVGFIGYVWWRNRRKEDEILEEAE
;
A
#
# COMPACT_ATOMS: atom_id res chain seq x y z
N MET A 1 29.37 32.76 -4.08
CA MET A 1 27.92 32.88 -3.82
C MET A 1 27.04 32.24 -4.90
N LYS A 2 27.29 32.49 -6.20
CA LYS A 2 26.50 31.94 -7.33
C LYS A 2 26.38 30.41 -7.36
N LYS A 3 27.42 29.66 -6.96
CA LYS A 3 27.40 28.17 -6.90
C LYS A 3 26.47 27.61 -5.82
N LYS A 4 26.39 28.26 -4.65
CA LYS A 4 25.46 27.87 -3.58
C LYS A 4 24.02 28.16 -4.01
N ILE A 5 23.79 29.30 -4.66
CA ILE A 5 22.50 29.70 -5.22
C ILE A 5 22.02 28.69 -6.27
N PHE A 6 22.89 28.28 -7.21
CA PHE A 6 22.56 27.25 -8.21
C PHE A 6 22.24 25.88 -7.57
N LYS A 7 22.94 25.50 -6.49
CA LYS A 7 22.68 24.26 -5.76
C LYS A 7 21.31 24.29 -5.07
N TYR A 8 20.96 25.40 -4.41
CA TYR A 8 19.65 25.54 -3.78
C TYR A 8 18.53 25.64 -4.82
N LEU A 9 18.75 26.33 -5.94
CA LEU A 9 17.81 26.33 -7.07
C LEU A 9 17.55 24.93 -7.62
N GLY A 10 18.61 24.12 -7.80
CA GLY A 10 18.46 22.73 -8.25
C GLY A 10 17.69 21.86 -7.26
N ILE A 11 17.94 22.01 -5.96
CA ILE A 11 17.22 21.28 -4.91
C ILE A 11 15.73 21.68 -4.87
N ILE A 12 15.44 22.99 -4.99
CA ILE A 12 14.07 23.50 -5.02
C ILE A 12 13.35 22.99 -6.27
N LEU A 13 14.01 23.01 -7.43
CA LEU A 13 13.42 22.56 -8.69
C LEU A 13 13.16 21.04 -8.69
N LEU A 14 14.08 20.26 -8.10
CA LEU A 14 13.89 18.83 -7.87
C LEU A 14 12.70 18.58 -6.92
N ALA A 15 12.61 19.31 -5.81
CA ALA A 15 11.53 19.16 -4.84
C ALA A 15 10.16 19.50 -5.44
N VAL A 16 10.09 20.56 -6.26
CA VAL A 16 8.88 20.92 -7.03
C VAL A 16 8.52 19.85 -8.05
N SER A 17 9.50 19.30 -8.78
CA SER A 17 9.25 18.20 -9.74
C SER A 17 8.78 16.90 -9.07
N LEU A 18 9.07 16.71 -7.78
CA LEU A 18 8.64 15.52 -7.05
C LEU A 18 7.18 15.62 -6.60
N GLN A 19 6.67 16.85 -6.41
CA GLN A 19 5.27 17.10 -6.03
C GLN A 19 4.29 16.85 -7.18
N THR A 20 4.74 16.85 -8.44
CA THR A 20 3.88 16.54 -9.61
C THR A 20 3.59 15.06 -9.77
N ILE A 21 4.20 14.19 -8.95
CA ILE A 21 3.96 12.74 -8.91
C ILE A 21 2.91 12.39 -7.84
N ILE A 22 2.25 13.38 -7.23
CA ILE A 22 1.17 13.16 -6.26
C ILE A 22 -0.16 13.44 -6.97
N PRO A 23 -0.91 12.41 -7.40
CA PRO A 23 -2.22 12.64 -7.97
C PRO A 23 -3.17 13.25 -6.95
N GLU A 24 -3.76 14.36 -7.37
CA GLU A 24 -4.74 15.12 -6.63
C GLU A 24 -5.98 14.27 -6.43
N ALA A 25 -6.33 14.07 -5.15
CA ALA A 25 -7.46 13.30 -4.66
C ALA A 25 -7.41 11.80 -4.94
N ALA A 26 -7.88 11.04 -3.94
CA ALA A 26 -8.04 9.59 -3.95
C ALA A 26 -9.10 9.12 -4.97
N THR A 27 -8.87 9.39 -6.26
CA THR A 27 -9.57 8.78 -7.39
C THR A 27 -8.53 7.94 -8.15
N ALA A 28 -8.43 6.67 -7.74
CA ALA A 28 -7.59 5.59 -8.29
C ALA A 28 -6.56 5.97 -9.37
N GLN A 29 -5.29 6.06 -8.99
CA GLN A 29 -4.13 6.41 -9.84
C GLN A 29 -3.70 5.32 -10.83
N CYS A 30 -4.60 4.46 -11.28
CA CYS A 30 -4.32 3.47 -12.32
C CYS A 30 -5.36 3.60 -13.43
N PRO A 31 -5.06 4.28 -14.55
CA PRO A 31 -5.99 4.41 -15.68
C PRO A 31 -6.42 3.04 -16.24
N MET A 32 -5.60 1.99 -16.04
CA MET A 32 -5.90 0.60 -16.43
C MET A 32 -7.13 0.02 -15.73
N CYS A 33 -7.26 0.17 -14.41
CA CYS A 33 -8.38 -0.42 -13.66
C CYS A 33 -9.69 0.33 -13.97
N ARG A 34 -9.63 1.65 -14.09
CA ARG A 34 -10.81 2.47 -14.42
C ARG A 34 -11.32 2.22 -15.84
N MET A 35 -10.42 2.17 -16.83
CA MET A 35 -10.79 1.98 -18.24
C MET A 35 -11.39 0.59 -18.49
N SER A 36 -10.82 -0.45 -17.87
CA SER A 36 -11.35 -1.81 -17.98
C SER A 36 -12.76 -1.92 -17.37
N VAL A 37 -12.98 -1.26 -16.22
CA VAL A 37 -14.27 -1.26 -15.53
C VAL A 37 -15.34 -0.47 -16.28
N GLU A 38 -14.99 0.71 -16.77
CA GLU A 38 -15.87 1.55 -17.58
C GLU A 38 -16.27 0.84 -18.88
N SER A 39 -15.29 0.23 -19.57
CA SER A 39 -15.55 -0.56 -20.79
C SER A 39 -16.42 -1.79 -20.49
N ASN A 40 -16.24 -2.45 -19.34
CA ASN A 40 -17.08 -3.58 -18.95
C ASN A 40 -18.52 -3.14 -18.70
N LEU A 41 -18.71 -2.01 -18.01
CA LEU A 41 -20.04 -1.49 -17.68
C LEU A 41 -20.80 -1.00 -18.92
N GLN A 42 -20.12 -0.32 -19.85
CA GLN A 42 -20.70 0.13 -21.13
C GLN A 42 -21.15 -1.04 -22.03
N ASN A 43 -20.48 -2.19 -21.94
CA ASN A 43 -20.85 -3.41 -22.64
C ASN A 43 -21.85 -4.29 -21.87
N GLY A 44 -22.49 -3.76 -20.81
CA GLY A 44 -23.51 -4.46 -20.01
C GLY A 44 -22.94 -5.44 -18.96
N GLY A 45 -21.63 -5.45 -18.74
CA GLY A 45 -20.97 -6.27 -17.74
C GLY A 45 -21.11 -5.73 -16.32
N GLN A 46 -21.25 -6.62 -15.34
CA GLN A 46 -21.43 -6.24 -13.92
C GLN A 46 -20.12 -6.19 -13.12
N SER A 47 -18.96 -6.39 -13.75
CA SER A 47 -17.67 -6.50 -13.05
C SER A 47 -17.23 -5.20 -12.36
N ALA A 48 -17.91 -4.08 -12.67
CA ALA A 48 -17.74 -2.81 -11.97
C ALA A 48 -18.28 -2.85 -10.52
N LYS A 49 -19.31 -3.66 -10.26
CA LYS A 49 -19.91 -3.78 -8.93
C LYS A 49 -18.93 -4.55 -8.02
N GLY A 50 -18.40 -3.86 -7.02
CA GLY A 50 -17.57 -4.48 -5.97
C GLY A 50 -16.06 -4.34 -6.15
N LEU A 51 -15.57 -3.60 -7.15
CA LEU A 51 -14.14 -3.35 -7.32
C LEU A 51 -13.50 -2.70 -6.07
N ASN A 52 -14.18 -1.74 -5.45
CA ASN A 52 -13.70 -1.11 -4.22
C ASN A 52 -13.53 -2.12 -3.07
N ASN A 53 -14.42 -3.11 -2.98
CA ASN A 53 -14.29 -4.19 -2.00
C ASN A 53 -13.09 -5.09 -2.34
N GLY A 54 -12.85 -5.36 -3.63
CA GLY A 54 -11.68 -6.12 -4.07
C GLY A 54 -10.35 -5.44 -3.73
N ILE A 55 -10.26 -4.11 -3.93
CA ILE A 55 -9.08 -3.32 -3.56
C ILE A 55 -8.84 -3.37 -2.05
N LEU A 56 -9.89 -3.13 -1.24
CA LEU A 56 -9.78 -3.22 0.22
C LEU A 56 -9.37 -4.63 0.67
N TYR A 57 -9.89 -5.67 0.03
CA TYR A 57 -9.54 -7.05 0.35
C TYR A 57 -8.07 -7.37 0.04
N MET A 58 -7.60 -6.98 -1.15
CA MET A 58 -6.20 -7.14 -1.57
C MET A 58 -5.24 -6.35 -0.67
N LEU A 59 -5.62 -5.15 -0.24
CA LEU A 59 -4.82 -4.35 0.69
C LEU A 59 -4.82 -4.94 2.11
N ALA A 60 -5.95 -5.40 2.63
CA ALA A 60 -6.06 -5.94 3.99
C ALA A 60 -5.35 -7.29 4.16
N THR A 61 -5.39 -8.15 3.14
CA THR A 61 -4.84 -9.51 3.16
C THR A 61 -3.39 -9.60 3.64
N PRO A 62 -2.40 -8.85 3.09
CA PRO A 62 -1.01 -8.95 3.53
C PRO A 62 -0.82 -8.55 4.99
N TYR A 63 -1.53 -7.53 5.49
CA TYR A 63 -1.41 -7.10 6.88
C TYR A 63 -2.00 -8.13 7.84
N LEU A 64 -3.16 -8.70 7.50
CA LEU A 64 -3.78 -9.75 8.30
C LEU A 64 -2.92 -11.01 8.35
N LEU A 65 -2.32 -11.38 7.22
CA LEU A 65 -1.46 -12.56 7.12
C LEU A 65 -0.18 -12.40 7.95
N VAL A 66 0.49 -11.25 7.86
CA VAL A 66 1.68 -10.95 8.69
C VAL A 66 1.32 -10.89 10.17
N GLY A 67 0.21 -10.24 10.53
CA GLY A 67 -0.26 -10.17 11.91
C GLY A 67 -0.59 -11.55 12.48
N PHE A 68 -1.25 -12.40 11.70
CA PHE A 68 -1.57 -13.76 12.10
C PHE A 68 -0.32 -14.62 12.32
N ILE A 69 0.61 -14.61 11.37
CA ILE A 69 1.88 -15.35 11.50
C ILE A 69 2.67 -14.86 12.70
N GLY A 70 2.79 -13.53 12.87
CA GLY A 70 3.49 -12.93 14.01
C GLY A 70 2.86 -13.32 15.36
N TYR A 71 1.52 -13.33 15.44
CA TYR A 71 0.81 -13.75 16.64
C TYR A 71 1.05 -15.23 16.97
N VAL A 72 0.97 -16.12 15.97
CA VAL A 72 1.22 -17.57 16.16
C VAL A 72 2.66 -17.81 16.60
N TRP A 73 3.63 -17.13 15.98
CA TRP A 73 5.05 -17.25 16.34
C TRP A 73 5.30 -16.80 17.77
N TRP A 74 4.80 -15.63 18.17
CA TRP A 74 4.94 -15.12 19.53
C TRP A 74 4.29 -16.05 20.56
N ARG A 75 3.10 -16.57 20.27
CA ARG A 75 2.39 -17.51 21.15
C ARG A 75 3.16 -18.82 21.33
N ASN A 76 3.78 -19.35 20.28
CA ASN A 76 4.55 -20.59 20.36
C ASN A 76 5.84 -20.38 21.17
N ARG A 77 6.55 -19.27 20.97
CA ARG A 77 7.74 -18.94 21.76
C ARG A 77 7.43 -18.83 23.25
N ARG A 78 6.35 -18.15 23.60
CA ARG A 78 5.95 -17.99 25.00
C ARG A 78 5.61 -19.31 25.70
N LYS A 79 5.03 -20.27 24.97
CA LYS A 79 4.83 -21.64 25.47
C LYS A 79 6.13 -22.40 25.63
N GLU A 80 7.08 -22.22 24.71
CA GLU A 80 8.40 -22.83 24.81
C GLU A 80 9.15 -22.30 26.03
N ASP A 81 9.11 -20.99 26.28
CA ASP A 81 9.70 -20.35 27.46
C ASP A 81 9.06 -20.88 28.77
N GLU A 82 7.72 -20.99 28.83
CA GLU A 82 6.99 -21.56 29.99
C GLU A 82 7.39 -23.04 30.23
N ILE A 83 7.55 -23.85 29.18
CA ILE A 83 7.96 -25.27 29.31
C ILE A 83 9.42 -25.40 29.76
N LEU A 84 10.32 -24.52 29.31
CA LEU A 84 11.71 -24.54 29.74
C LEU A 84 11.85 -24.15 31.22
N GLU A 85 11.07 -23.19 31.69
CA GLU A 85 11.04 -22.79 33.11
C GLU A 85 10.47 -23.89 34.03
N GLU A 86 9.55 -24.73 33.55
CA GLU A 86 9.06 -25.92 34.26
C GLU A 86 10.03 -27.12 34.22
N ALA A 87 10.97 -27.14 33.27
CA ALA A 87 11.93 -28.23 33.08
C ALA A 87 13.25 -28.05 33.86
N GLU A 88 13.52 -26.84 34.37
CA GLU A 88 14.63 -26.51 35.29
C GLU A 88 14.23 -26.71 36.77
#